data_AF-A0A1Q3D5R1-F1
#
_entry.id   AF-A0A1Q3D5R1-F1
#
_cell.length_a   1.000
_cell.length_b   1.000
_cell.length_c   1.000
_cell.angle_alpha   90.00
_cell.angle_beta   90.00
_cell.angle_gamma   90.00
#
_symmetry.space_group_name_H-M   'P 1'
#
loop_
_entity.id
_entity.type
_entity.pdbx_description
1 polymer ?
#
loop_
_entity_poly.entity_id
_entity_poly.type
_entity_poly.pdbx_seq_one_letter_code
_entity_poly.pdbx_strand_id
1 'polypeptide(L)'
;MAIEDEEEDEVNFTFDELQIAYEKLYDEYENVCLKNKTFKKNAISLSKEIDVLKSENSKLLNEIESLKDRNSFYLNEIEILNVSSKLSVDSLEENEKLKMEMDALKKTFSKFSNSSDKLDKLLGLQRCVFDKAGIGYDEMKNVKHFQNFFIKKSEPKLSCNFCGRLGHVSTSCLYRNNRYYGKTRKIWVPKGTFVTNTQGPKFIWVPKV
;
A
#
# COMPACT_ATOMS: atom_id res chain seq x y z
N MET A 1 7.78 53.55 -97.08
CA MET A 1 7.27 52.34 -96.43
C MET A 1 6.07 51.94 -97.26
N ALA A 2 6.23 50.92 -98.11
CA ALA A 2 5.14 50.42 -98.93
C ALA A 2 4.12 49.81 -97.97
N ILE A 3 2.90 50.35 -97.98
CA ILE A 3 1.76 49.69 -97.36
C ILE A 3 1.38 48.66 -98.41
N GLU A 4 1.76 47.40 -98.14
CA GLU A 4 1.17 46.26 -98.82
C GLU A 4 -0.30 46.30 -98.42
N ASP A 5 -1.15 46.68 -99.38
CA ASP A 5 -2.60 46.52 -99.27
C ASP A 5 -2.83 45.01 -99.09
N GLU A 6 -3.00 44.58 -97.84
CA GLU A 6 -3.62 43.30 -97.53
C GLU A 6 -4.99 43.36 -98.22
N GLU A 7 -5.14 42.62 -99.33
CA GLU A 7 -6.42 42.36 -99.97
C GLU A 7 -7.36 41.88 -98.86
N GLU A 8 -8.21 42.78 -98.37
CA GLU A 8 -9.37 42.40 -97.58
C GLU A 8 -10.20 41.52 -98.52
N ASP A 9 -10.06 40.20 -98.37
CA ASP A 9 -10.93 39.20 -98.98
C ASP A 9 -12.37 39.53 -98.57
N GLU A 10 -13.02 40.41 -99.32
CA GLU A 10 -14.43 40.79 -99.17
C GLU A 10 -15.25 39.55 -99.52
N VAL A 11 -15.48 38.71 -98.52
CA VAL A 11 -16.36 37.54 -98.61
C VAL A 11 -17.78 38.05 -98.85
N ASN A 12 -18.16 38.14 -100.12
CA ASN A 12 -19.49 38.57 -100.55
C ASN A 12 -20.51 37.46 -100.26
N PHE A 13 -21.04 37.43 -99.04
CA PHE A 13 -22.15 36.57 -98.67
C PHE A 13 -23.41 36.97 -99.44
N THR A 14 -24.14 35.98 -99.93
CA THR A 14 -25.45 36.21 -100.54
C THR A 14 -26.50 36.50 -99.46
N PHE A 15 -27.52 37.27 -99.80
CA PHE A 15 -28.61 37.61 -98.87
C PHE A 15 -29.28 36.35 -98.27
N ASP A 16 -29.46 35.30 -99.09
CA ASP A 16 -30.05 34.03 -98.66
C ASP A 16 -29.17 33.31 -97.62
N GLU A 17 -27.84 33.33 -97.76
CA GLU A 17 -26.92 32.75 -96.77
C GLU A 17 -26.98 33.48 -95.42
N LEU A 18 -27.04 34.81 -95.45
CA LEU A 18 -27.21 35.65 -94.27
C LEU A 18 -28.54 35.38 -93.57
N GLN A 19 -29.63 35.22 -94.33
CA GLN A 19 -30.95 34.92 -93.78
C GLN A 19 -30.99 33.54 -93.10
N ILE A 20 -30.43 32.51 -93.74
CA ILE A 20 -30.33 31.15 -93.16
C ILE A 20 -29.50 31.17 -91.88
N ALA A 21 -28.39 31.91 -91.86
CA ALA A 21 -27.54 32.05 -90.66
C ALA A 21 -28.29 32.74 -89.52
N TYR A 22 -29.06 33.80 -89.81
CA TYR A 22 -29.85 34.52 -88.84
C TYR A 22 -30.97 33.64 -88.23
N GLU A 23 -31.70 32.89 -89.06
CA GLU A 23 -32.76 31.98 -88.58
C GLU A 23 -32.19 30.92 -87.63
N LYS A 24 -31.05 30.29 -87.97
CA LYS A 24 -30.36 29.35 -87.07
C LYS A 24 -29.95 30.01 -85.74
N LEU A 25 -29.39 31.22 -85.80
CA LEU A 25 -29.00 31.97 -84.62
C LEU A 25 -30.22 32.28 -83.73
N TYR A 26 -31.35 32.64 -84.34
CA TYR A 26 -32.59 32.94 -83.64
C TYR A 26 -33.16 31.69 -82.95
N ASP A 27 -33.19 30.55 -83.63
CA ASP A 27 -33.61 29.26 -83.05
C ASP A 27 -32.73 28.83 -81.88
N GLU A 28 -31.41 29.03 -81.99
CA GLU A 28 -30.48 28.79 -80.88
C GLU A 28 -30.72 29.74 -79.71
N TYR A 29 -30.94 31.03 -79.98
CA TYR A 29 -31.26 32.03 -78.96
C TYR A 29 -32.54 31.69 -78.20
N GLU A 30 -33.59 31.28 -78.91
CA GLU A 30 -34.86 30.87 -78.28
C GLU A 30 -34.66 29.62 -77.40
N ASN A 31 -33.92 28.62 -77.89
CA ASN A 31 -33.55 27.44 -77.11
C ASN A 31 -32.76 27.78 -75.84
N VAL A 32 -31.78 28.69 -75.93
CA VAL A 32 -31.01 29.17 -74.78
C VAL A 32 -31.92 29.90 -73.78
N CYS A 33 -32.86 30.71 -74.25
CA CYS A 33 -33.83 31.40 -73.40
C CYS A 33 -34.71 30.41 -72.61
N LEU A 34 -35.17 29.33 -73.24
CA LEU A 34 -35.93 28.28 -72.58
C LEU A 34 -35.10 27.57 -71.50
N LYS A 35 -33.85 27.21 -71.81
CA LYS A 35 -32.91 26.61 -70.84
C LYS A 35 -32.63 27.56 -69.65
N ASN A 36 -32.49 28.86 -69.90
CA ASN A 36 -32.28 29.83 -68.82
C ASN A 36 -33.50 29.94 -67.89
N LYS A 37 -34.72 29.87 -68.43
CA LYS A 37 -35.95 29.82 -67.62
C LYS A 37 -36.00 28.58 -66.72
N THR A 38 -35.60 27.41 -67.22
CA THR A 38 -35.56 26.18 -66.40
C THR A 38 -34.47 26.27 -65.33
N PHE A 39 -33.28 26.75 -65.67
CA PHE A 39 -32.21 26.94 -64.68
C PHE A 39 -32.58 27.92 -63.57
N LYS A 40 -33.28 29.02 -63.88
CA LYS A 40 -33.79 29.95 -62.85
C LYS A 40 -34.75 29.25 -61.89
N LYS A 41 -35.66 28.41 -62.39
CA LYS A 41 -36.58 27.63 -61.54
C LYS A 41 -35.81 26.66 -60.64
N ASN A 42 -34.82 25.95 -61.20
CA ASN A 42 -34.01 25.01 -60.45
C ASN A 42 -33.18 25.71 -59.37
N ALA A 43 -32.60 26.89 -59.67
CA ALA A 43 -31.86 27.69 -58.69
C ALA A 43 -32.74 28.11 -57.51
N ILE A 44 -33.99 28.53 -57.76
CA ILE A 44 -34.94 28.87 -56.70
C ILE A 44 -35.31 27.63 -55.87
N SER A 45 -35.49 26.46 -56.52
CA SER A 45 -35.76 25.20 -55.81
C SER A 45 -34.61 24.79 -54.89
N LEU A 46 -33.39 24.78 -55.42
CA LEU A 46 -32.17 24.44 -54.66
C LEU A 46 -31.95 25.41 -53.50
N SER A 47 -32.20 26.71 -53.69
CA SER A 47 -32.10 27.69 -52.60
C SER A 47 -33.04 27.35 -51.44
N LYS A 48 -34.27 26.93 -51.73
CA LYS A 48 -35.24 26.53 -50.68
C LYS A 48 -34.80 25.26 -49.95
N GLU A 49 -34.28 24.28 -50.67
CA GLU A 49 -33.75 23.05 -50.06
C GLU A 49 -32.55 23.35 -49.14
N ILE A 50 -31.66 24.26 -49.54
CA ILE A 50 -30.54 24.70 -48.70
C ILE A 50 -31.04 25.34 -47.40
N ASP A 51 -32.08 26.17 -47.46
CA ASP A 51 -32.64 26.81 -46.27
C ASP A 51 -33.27 25.79 -45.31
N VAL A 52 -33.96 24.78 -45.85
CA VAL A 52 -34.50 23.66 -45.05
C VAL A 52 -33.37 22.89 -44.38
N LEU A 53 -32.35 22.48 -45.14
CA LEU A 53 -31.19 21.75 -44.61
C LEU A 53 -30.41 22.55 -43.56
N LYS A 54 -30.28 23.87 -43.73
CA LYS A 54 -29.70 24.76 -42.70
C LYS A 54 -30.49 24.72 -41.41
N SER A 55 -31.82 24.77 -41.50
CA SER A 55 -32.68 24.71 -40.31
C SER A 55 -32.56 23.36 -39.60
N GLU A 56 -32.47 22.25 -40.34
CA GLU A 56 -32.27 20.91 -39.78
C GLU A 56 -30.89 20.77 -39.12
N ASN A 57 -29.83 21.23 -39.78
CA ASN A 57 -28.48 21.25 -39.21
C ASN A 57 -28.43 22.05 -37.89
N SER A 58 -29.14 23.18 -37.80
CA SER A 58 -29.21 23.95 -36.55
C SER A 58 -29.89 23.18 -35.41
N LYS A 59 -30.94 22.39 -35.70
CA LYS A 59 -31.60 21.54 -34.71
C LYS A 59 -30.69 20.41 -34.23
N LEU A 60 -30.00 19.75 -35.16
CA LEU A 60 -29.05 18.68 -34.85
C LEU A 60 -27.89 19.18 -33.99
N LEU A 61 -27.36 20.38 -34.26
CA LEU A 61 -26.32 21.00 -33.44
C LEU A 61 -26.79 21.22 -32.00
N ASN A 62 -28.00 21.76 -31.80
CA ASN A 62 -28.56 21.95 -30.47
C ASN A 62 -28.77 20.61 -29.73
N GLU A 63 -29.19 19.57 -30.45
CA GLU A 63 -29.35 18.23 -29.88
C GLU A 63 -28.00 17.65 -29.45
N ILE A 64 -26.96 17.77 -30.28
CA ILE A 64 -25.59 17.35 -29.97
C ILE A 64 -25.06 18.08 -28.72
N GLU A 65 -25.30 19.39 -28.60
CA GLU A 65 -24.89 20.17 -27.42
C GLU A 65 -25.62 19.68 -26.17
N SER A 66 -26.93 19.45 -26.24
CA SER A 66 -27.71 18.92 -25.11
C SER A 66 -27.25 17.51 -24.67
N LEU A 67 -26.88 16.66 -25.63
CA LEU A 67 -26.35 15.31 -25.36
C LEU A 67 -24.95 15.38 -24.74
N LYS A 68 -24.13 16.32 -25.17
CA LYS A 68 -22.79 16.56 -24.61
C LYS A 68 -22.89 16.99 -23.14
N ASP A 69 -23.80 17.92 -22.83
CA ASP A 69 -24.05 18.35 -21.44
C ASP A 69 -24.55 17.19 -20.57
N ARG A 70 -25.47 16.38 -21.11
CA ARG A 70 -25.98 15.19 -20.42
C ARG A 70 -24.89 14.15 -20.18
N ASN A 71 -24.00 13.92 -21.15
CA ASN A 71 -22.86 13.03 -20.98
C ASN A 71 -21.88 13.54 -19.92
N SER A 72 -21.65 14.86 -19.86
CA SER A 72 -20.85 15.47 -18.80
C SER A 72 -21.46 15.21 -17.41
N PHE A 73 -22.78 15.28 -17.29
CA PHE A 73 -23.47 14.98 -16.03
C PHE A 73 -23.29 13.51 -15.62
N TYR A 74 -23.52 12.56 -16.54
CA TYR A 74 -23.36 11.14 -16.24
C TYR A 74 -21.92 10.75 -15.91
N LEU A 75 -20.92 11.39 -16.53
CA LEU A 75 -19.51 11.18 -16.19
C LEU A 75 -19.22 11.56 -14.74
N ASN A 76 -19.73 12.70 -14.27
CA ASN A 76 -19.58 13.13 -12.88
C ASN A 76 -20.27 12.15 -11.91
N GLU A 77 -21.46 11.66 -12.26
CA GLU A 77 -22.19 10.69 -11.45
C GLU A 77 -21.43 9.35 -11.33
N ILE A 78 -20.85 8.87 -12.43
CA ILE A 78 -19.99 7.68 -12.44
C ILE A 78 -18.75 7.89 -11.55
N GLU A 79 -18.12 9.07 -11.60
CA GLU A 79 -16.96 9.39 -10.76
C GLU A 79 -17.31 9.34 -9.27
N ILE A 80 -18.44 9.95 -8.87
CA ILE A 80 -18.94 9.92 -7.49
C ILE A 80 -19.21 8.48 -7.04
N LEU A 81 -19.90 7.68 -7.86
CA LEU A 81 -20.19 6.28 -7.55
C LEU A 81 -18.92 5.46 -7.40
N ASN A 82 -17.90 5.72 -8.22
CA ASN A 82 -16.63 5.02 -8.15
C ASN A 82 -15.85 5.36 -6.86
N VAL A 83 -15.82 6.64 -6.47
CA VAL A 83 -15.25 7.06 -5.18
C VAL A 83 -16.00 6.42 -4.00
N SER A 84 -17.33 6.42 -4.05
CA SER A 84 -18.17 5.78 -3.01
C SER A 84 -17.92 4.27 -2.92
N SER A 85 -17.79 3.59 -4.06
CA SER A 85 -17.52 2.15 -4.11
C SER A 85 -16.14 1.84 -3.53
N LYS A 86 -15.14 2.65 -3.86
CA LYS A 86 -13.79 2.51 -3.30
C LYS A 86 -13.78 2.68 -1.78
N LEU A 87 -14.43 3.73 -1.27
CA LEU A 87 -14.56 3.96 0.17
C LEU A 87 -15.26 2.79 0.88
N SER A 88 -16.31 2.23 0.25
CA SER A 88 -16.99 1.04 0.78
C SER A 88 -16.05 -0.15 0.88
N VAL A 89 -15.24 -0.43 -0.15
CA VAL A 89 -14.27 -1.54 -0.13
C VAL A 89 -13.22 -1.33 0.96
N ASP A 90 -12.64 -0.14 1.05
CA ASP A 90 -11.64 0.19 2.07
C ASP A 90 -12.20 -0.01 3.49
N SER A 91 -13.45 0.41 3.73
CA SER A 91 -14.12 0.24 5.03
C SER A 91 -14.40 -1.23 5.38
N LEU A 92 -14.65 -2.09 4.39
CA LEU A 92 -14.85 -3.53 4.60
C LEU A 92 -13.54 -4.20 5.02
N GLU A 93 -12.43 -3.88 4.34
CA GLU A 93 -11.12 -4.41 4.68
C GLU A 93 -10.68 -4.00 6.10
N GLU A 94 -10.93 -2.75 6.49
CA GLU A 94 -10.64 -2.27 7.85
C GLU A 94 -11.48 -3.02 8.91
N ASN A 95 -12.78 -3.23 8.65
CA ASN A 95 -13.66 -3.96 9.54
C ASN A 95 -13.23 -5.43 9.71
N GLU A 96 -12.75 -6.09 8.65
CA GLU A 96 -12.20 -7.45 8.75
C GLU A 96 -10.95 -7.50 9.63
N LYS A 97 -10.04 -6.53 9.48
CA LYS A 97 -8.85 -6.41 10.34
C LYS A 97 -9.23 -6.22 11.81
N LEU A 98 -10.14 -5.27 12.09
CA LEU A 98 -10.64 -5.01 13.44
C LEU A 98 -11.30 -6.25 14.05
N LYS A 99 -12.04 -7.04 13.26
CA LYS A 99 -12.66 -8.28 13.72
C LYS A 99 -11.62 -9.32 14.16
N MET A 100 -10.54 -9.48 13.39
CA MET A 100 -9.43 -10.36 13.77
C MET A 100 -8.74 -9.90 15.06
N GLU A 101 -8.51 -8.60 15.22
CA GLU A 101 -7.93 -8.03 16.44
C GLU A 101 -8.85 -8.23 17.66
N MET A 102 -10.16 -8.05 17.50
CA MET A 102 -11.15 -8.29 18.55
C MET A 102 -11.17 -9.75 18.99
N ASP A 103 -11.12 -10.71 18.06
CA ASP A 103 -11.07 -12.14 18.39
C ASP A 103 -9.78 -12.50 19.13
N ALA A 104 -8.64 -11.94 18.70
CA ALA A 104 -7.36 -12.10 19.39
C ALA A 104 -7.42 -11.52 20.82
N LEU A 105 -7.96 -10.31 20.97
CA LEU A 105 -8.11 -9.63 22.27
C LEU A 105 -9.09 -10.37 23.19
N LYS A 106 -10.19 -10.88 22.67
CA LYS A 106 -11.14 -11.70 23.44
C LYS A 106 -10.50 -12.98 23.95
N LYS A 107 -9.61 -13.59 23.16
CA LYS A 107 -8.83 -14.78 23.57
C LYS A 107 -7.79 -14.44 24.65
N THR A 108 -7.13 -13.30 24.58
CA THR A 108 -6.20 -12.87 25.65
C THR A 108 -6.94 -12.49 26.92
N PHE A 109 -8.08 -11.81 26.82
CA PHE A 109 -8.91 -11.43 27.96
C PHE A 109 -9.48 -12.63 28.70
N SER A 110 -9.96 -13.66 28.00
CA SER A 110 -10.44 -14.89 28.66
C SER A 110 -9.31 -15.62 29.42
N LYS A 111 -8.10 -15.68 28.87
CA LYS A 111 -6.92 -16.20 29.58
C LYS A 111 -6.58 -15.37 30.82
N PHE A 112 -6.61 -14.04 30.68
CA PHE A 112 -6.34 -13.11 31.77
C PHE A 112 -7.37 -13.26 32.91
N SER A 113 -8.66 -13.27 32.59
CA SER A 113 -9.75 -13.51 33.55
C SER A 113 -9.56 -14.83 34.29
N ASN A 114 -9.30 -15.92 33.57
CA ASN A 114 -9.04 -17.23 34.18
C ASN A 114 -7.82 -17.23 35.12
N SER A 115 -6.77 -16.45 34.79
CA SER A 115 -5.62 -16.29 35.67
C SER A 115 -5.91 -15.42 36.89
N SER A 116 -6.72 -14.37 36.73
CA SER A 116 -7.20 -13.52 37.82
C SER A 116 -7.99 -14.34 38.83
N ASP A 117 -8.96 -15.13 38.37
CA ASP A 117 -9.78 -15.98 39.26
C ASP A 117 -8.93 -16.98 40.05
N LYS A 118 -7.87 -17.53 39.44
CA LYS A 118 -6.91 -18.41 40.12
C LYS A 118 -6.08 -17.65 41.15
N LEU A 119 -5.63 -16.45 40.82
CA LEU A 119 -4.89 -15.59 41.75
C LEU A 119 -5.77 -15.16 42.93
N ASP A 120 -7.01 -14.74 42.67
CA ASP A 120 -7.97 -14.35 43.71
C ASP A 120 -8.29 -15.51 44.64
N LYS A 121 -8.45 -16.74 44.11
CA LYS A 121 -8.56 -17.96 44.93
C LYS A 121 -7.31 -18.17 45.79
N LEU A 122 -6.11 -18.02 45.24
CA LEU A 122 -4.86 -18.20 45.97
C LEU A 122 -4.68 -17.15 47.07
N LEU A 123 -4.94 -15.88 46.78
CA LEU A 123 -4.85 -14.77 47.75
C LEU A 123 -5.94 -14.83 48.81
N GLY A 124 -7.16 -15.24 48.43
CA GLY A 124 -8.25 -15.50 49.36
C GLY A 124 -7.90 -16.60 50.37
N LEU A 125 -7.16 -17.63 49.95
CA LEU A 125 -6.62 -18.67 50.82
C LEU A 125 -5.42 -18.19 51.66
N GLN A 126 -4.59 -17.28 51.13
CA GLN A 126 -3.39 -16.76 51.81
C GLN A 126 -3.69 -15.73 52.92
N ARG A 127 -4.91 -15.17 52.99
CA ARG A 127 -5.28 -14.18 54.01
C ARG A 127 -5.50 -14.73 55.44
N CYS A 128 -5.05 -15.94 55.74
CA CYS A 128 -4.89 -16.39 57.12
C CYS A 128 -3.69 -15.70 57.79
N VAL A 129 -3.92 -14.49 58.32
CA VAL A 129 -3.00 -13.72 59.18
C VAL A 129 -2.94 -14.35 60.59
N PHE A 130 -2.71 -15.65 60.68
CA PHE A 130 -2.85 -16.36 61.96
C PHE A 130 -1.53 -16.79 62.61
N ASP A 131 -0.42 -16.82 61.87
CA ASP A 131 0.91 -17.00 62.47
C ASP A 131 1.53 -15.65 62.86
N LYS A 132 0.76 -14.75 63.48
CA LYS A 132 1.32 -13.62 64.23
C LYS A 132 1.70 -14.09 65.64
N ALA A 133 2.62 -15.03 65.73
CA ALA A 133 3.23 -15.44 67.00
C ALA A 133 4.42 -14.51 67.30
N GLY A 134 4.12 -13.32 67.81
CA GLY A 134 5.10 -12.42 68.42
C GLY A 134 4.90 -12.37 69.94
N ILE A 135 5.95 -12.04 70.68
CA ILE A 135 5.86 -11.81 72.14
C ILE A 135 4.73 -10.81 72.40
N GLY A 136 3.65 -11.26 73.05
CA GLY A 136 2.49 -10.45 73.41
C GLY A 136 1.21 -10.66 72.60
N TYR A 137 1.13 -11.62 71.67
CA TYR A 137 -0.12 -11.95 70.95
C TYR A 137 -0.75 -13.25 71.46
N ASP A 138 -2.01 -13.18 71.90
CA ASP A 138 -2.80 -14.35 72.34
C ASP A 138 -3.60 -14.92 71.15
N GLU A 139 -3.45 -16.21 70.87
CA GLU A 139 -4.13 -16.87 69.77
C GLU A 139 -5.65 -16.97 70.04
N MET A 140 -6.45 -16.46 69.10
CA MET A 140 -7.91 -16.55 69.19
C MET A 140 -8.36 -18.00 68.92
N LYS A 141 -8.98 -18.65 69.93
CA LYS A 141 -9.34 -20.08 69.95
C LYS A 141 -10.28 -20.58 68.84
N ASN A 142 -10.96 -19.70 68.10
CA ASN A 142 -12.01 -20.06 67.13
C ASN A 142 -11.64 -19.82 65.67
N VAL A 143 -10.35 -19.73 65.37
CA VAL A 143 -9.91 -19.49 64.00
C VAL A 143 -9.83 -20.80 63.23
N LYS A 144 -10.50 -20.86 62.07
CA LYS A 144 -10.32 -21.96 61.11
C LYS A 144 -8.91 -21.92 60.53
N HIS A 145 -8.06 -22.86 60.94
CA HIS A 145 -6.75 -23.07 60.34
C HIS A 145 -6.89 -23.81 59.02
N PHE A 146 -6.52 -23.15 57.92
CA PHE A 146 -6.38 -23.79 56.63
C PHE A 146 -4.95 -24.31 56.46
N GLN A 147 -4.80 -25.44 55.77
CA GLN A 147 -3.51 -26.08 55.58
C GLN A 147 -2.64 -25.22 54.63
N ASN A 148 -1.51 -24.70 55.13
CA ASN A 148 -0.52 -24.02 54.31
C ASN A 148 0.12 -25.03 53.33
N PHE A 149 -0.21 -24.93 52.05
CA PHE A 149 0.34 -25.79 50.98
C PHE A 149 1.73 -25.36 50.48
N PHE A 150 2.35 -24.33 51.09
CA PHE A 150 3.71 -23.95 50.74
C PHE A 150 4.70 -24.98 51.27
N ILE A 151 5.45 -25.60 50.35
CA ILE A 151 6.51 -26.57 50.66
C ILE A 151 7.53 -25.92 51.60
N LYS A 152 7.73 -26.51 52.79
CA LYS A 152 8.84 -26.11 53.68
C LYS A 152 10.15 -26.29 52.90
N LYS A 153 10.91 -25.20 52.68
CA LYS A 153 12.23 -25.28 52.05
C LYS A 153 13.08 -26.28 52.82
N SER A 154 13.66 -27.26 52.13
CA SER A 154 14.73 -28.08 52.70
C SER A 154 15.90 -27.18 53.08
N GLU A 155 16.55 -27.46 54.20
CA GLU A 155 17.65 -26.63 54.72
C GLU A 155 18.72 -26.43 53.64
N PRO A 156 19.11 -25.18 53.33
CA PRO A 156 20.11 -24.93 52.30
C PRO A 156 21.45 -25.50 52.75
N LYS A 157 21.91 -26.56 52.06
CA LYS A 157 23.28 -27.08 52.18
C LYS A 157 24.24 -26.01 51.66
N LEU A 158 24.76 -25.17 52.57
CA LEU A 158 25.71 -24.12 52.23
C LEU A 158 26.98 -24.74 51.61
N SER A 159 27.19 -24.53 50.32
CA SER A 159 28.37 -24.98 49.57
C SER A 159 29.27 -23.78 49.24
N CYS A 160 30.58 -24.00 49.24
CA CYS A 160 31.54 -22.97 48.89
C CYS A 160 31.66 -22.84 47.36
N ASN A 161 31.36 -21.67 46.79
CA ASN A 161 31.45 -21.46 45.34
C ASN A 161 32.88 -21.54 44.79
N PHE A 162 33.92 -21.46 45.63
CA PHE A 162 35.32 -21.53 45.18
C PHE A 162 35.86 -22.96 45.13
N CYS A 163 35.64 -23.76 46.18
CA CYS A 163 36.19 -25.13 46.26
C CYS A 163 35.14 -26.25 46.19
N GLY A 164 33.85 -25.91 46.09
CA GLY A 164 32.74 -26.86 45.97
C GLY A 164 32.43 -27.69 47.21
N ARG A 165 33.11 -27.45 48.35
CA ARG A 165 32.89 -28.21 49.60
C ARG A 165 31.77 -27.57 50.44
N LEU A 166 31.01 -28.42 51.15
CA LEU A 166 29.93 -27.99 52.04
C LEU A 166 30.47 -27.41 53.36
N GLY A 167 29.67 -26.58 54.03
CA GLY A 167 29.90 -26.09 55.39
C GLY A 167 30.60 -24.74 55.51
N HIS A 168 30.92 -24.06 54.40
CA HIS A 168 31.52 -22.72 54.42
C HIS A 168 31.23 -21.93 53.13
N VAL A 169 31.42 -20.61 53.17
CA VAL A 169 31.27 -19.71 52.01
C VAL A 169 32.63 -19.38 51.38
N SER A 170 32.63 -18.85 50.15
CA SER A 170 33.86 -18.52 49.42
C SER A 170 34.77 -17.52 50.14
N THR A 171 34.25 -16.68 51.03
CA THR A 171 35.04 -15.71 51.81
C THR A 171 35.87 -16.38 52.89
N SER A 172 35.40 -17.49 53.45
CA SER A 172 36.09 -18.29 54.47
C SER A 172 36.82 -19.51 53.88
N CYS A 173 36.97 -19.57 52.55
CA CYS A 173 37.62 -20.69 51.89
C CYS A 173 39.14 -20.61 51.98
N LEU A 174 39.76 -21.62 52.62
CA LEU A 174 41.21 -21.73 52.78
C LEU A 174 41.95 -21.72 51.42
N TYR A 175 41.39 -22.41 50.42
CA TYR A 175 42.00 -22.46 49.08
C TYR A 175 41.98 -21.09 48.37
N ARG A 176 41.00 -20.24 48.67
CA ARG A 176 40.94 -18.88 48.13
C ARG A 176 41.90 -17.94 48.85
N ASN A 177 42.01 -18.08 50.17
CA ASN A 177 42.75 -17.12 51.01
C ASN A 177 44.24 -17.46 51.17
N ASN A 178 44.66 -18.70 50.86
CA ASN A 178 46.06 -19.08 50.98
C ASN A 178 46.90 -18.64 49.77
N ARG A 179 47.92 -17.80 50.02
CA ARG A 179 48.83 -17.22 49.02
C ARG A 179 49.63 -18.28 48.24
N TYR A 180 49.86 -19.45 48.81
CA TYR A 180 50.67 -20.52 48.21
C TYR A 180 49.91 -21.38 47.19
N TYR A 181 48.58 -21.48 47.27
CA TYR A 181 47.78 -22.33 46.37
C TYR A 181 47.00 -21.54 45.29
N GLY A 182 46.92 -20.21 45.41
CA GLY A 182 45.89 -19.42 44.71
C GLY A 182 46.34 -18.53 43.53
N LYS A 183 47.60 -18.55 43.08
CA LYS A 183 48.05 -17.67 41.98
C LYS A 183 48.84 -18.39 40.90
N THR A 184 48.20 -19.30 40.17
CA THR A 184 48.61 -19.54 38.78
C THR A 184 48.39 -18.24 38.01
N ARG A 185 49.45 -17.61 37.49
CA ARG A 185 49.34 -16.42 36.63
C ARG A 185 48.52 -16.80 35.41
N LYS A 186 47.30 -16.27 35.29
CA LYS A 186 46.48 -16.43 34.09
C LYS A 186 46.87 -15.32 33.11
N ILE A 187 47.40 -15.71 31.96
CA ILE A 187 47.66 -14.81 30.83
C ILE A 187 46.41 -14.84 29.95
N TRP A 188 45.97 -13.70 29.45
CA TRP A 188 44.84 -13.63 28.53
C TRP A 188 45.26 -14.17 27.16
N VAL A 189 44.55 -15.19 26.67
CA VAL A 189 44.83 -15.80 25.36
C VAL A 189 43.52 -15.83 24.55
N PRO A 190 43.53 -15.42 23.26
CA PRO A 190 42.35 -15.51 22.40
C PRO A 190 41.81 -16.94 22.30
N LYS A 191 40.48 -17.08 22.16
CA LYS A 191 39.83 -18.40 22.06
C LYS A 191 40.29 -19.12 20.78
N GLY A 192 40.90 -20.30 20.94
CA GLY A 192 41.38 -21.16 19.84
C GLY A 192 42.88 -21.44 19.84
N THR A 193 43.66 -20.77 20.71
CA THR A 193 45.11 -20.98 20.80
C THR A 193 45.46 -22.07 21.82
N PHE A 194 46.03 -23.19 21.38
CA PHE A 194 46.69 -24.15 22.26
C PHE A 194 48.14 -23.71 22.46
N VAL A 195 48.53 -23.34 23.68
CA VAL A 195 49.91 -22.97 23.99
C VAL A 195 50.72 -24.26 24.13
N THR A 196 51.27 -24.75 23.04
CA THR A 196 52.25 -25.84 23.06
C THR A 196 53.67 -25.28 23.01
N ASN A 197 54.48 -25.74 23.97
CA ASN A 197 55.95 -25.70 24.03
C ASN A 197 56.62 -24.40 24.53
N THR A 198 56.96 -24.37 25.83
CA THR A 198 58.08 -23.56 26.33
C THR A 198 59.28 -24.48 26.57
N GLN A 199 60.22 -24.51 25.63
CA GLN A 199 61.56 -25.09 25.82
C GLN A 199 62.42 -24.18 26.72
N GLY A 200 62.74 -24.68 27.92
CA GLY A 200 64.02 -24.50 28.67
C GLY A 200 64.40 -23.12 29.24
N PRO A 201 65.17 -23.08 30.36
CA PRO A 201 66.63 -23.16 30.19
C PRO A 201 67.42 -23.96 31.26
N LYS A 202 68.46 -24.66 30.77
CA LYS A 202 69.76 -25.01 31.38
C LYS A 202 69.82 -25.92 32.62
N PHE A 203 70.22 -27.18 32.41
CA PHE A 203 71.30 -27.83 33.20
C PHE A 203 72.14 -28.72 32.28
N ILE A 204 73.36 -28.27 32.01
CA ILE A 204 74.48 -29.11 31.59
C ILE A 204 75.00 -29.79 32.86
N TRP A 205 75.07 -31.11 32.89
CA TRP A 205 75.85 -31.85 33.89
C TRP A 205 76.55 -33.04 33.24
N VAL A 206 77.88 -32.95 33.16
CA VAL A 206 78.88 -34.00 32.92
C VAL A 206 80.12 -33.53 33.71
N PRO A 207 81.06 -34.36 34.24
CA PRO A 207 81.17 -35.84 34.29
C PRO A 207 81.46 -36.39 35.72
N LYS A 208 81.60 -37.71 35.86
CA LYS A 208 82.70 -38.29 36.67
C LYS A 208 83.40 -39.42 35.91
N VAL A 209 84.72 -39.42 36.08
CA VAL A 209 85.85 -40.21 35.56
C VAL A 209 85.54 -41.66 35.21
#